data_AF-A0A7S0ZB35-F1
#
_entry.id   AF-A0A7S0ZB35-F1
#
_cell.length_a   1.000
_cell.length_b   1.000
_cell.length_c   1.000
_cell.angle_alpha   90.00
_cell.angle_beta   90.00
_cell.angle_gamma   90.00
#
_symmetry.space_group_name_H-M   'P 1'
#
loop_
_entity.id
_entity.type
_entity.pdbx_description
1 polymer ?
#
loop_
_entity_poly.entity_id
_entity_poly.type
_entity_poly.pdbx_seq_one_letter_code
_entity_poly.pdbx_strand_id
1 'polypeptide(L)'
;ALANELREAREGGSLRLSAELHRSLIENAGSVIKAFIEAELILASMVGESRGDADIDDEEEIVEELEDVSPEEARLNAAAVVVRFAATAGALDFLSTLVHERASQYVSAGEHAVEDVVMARFAEACYFSLSVLGRALADASEDEMPCVPVEFLSLTNDASGAHNLAATQLTFNRALESLLRASDADSALLRLDAERGSHFASPRVSTALADALCRVAGTYLLPIYESTQRAASSLVSESTVLLARSVCIGKAIDNLLDRG
;
A
#
# COMPACT_ATOMS: atom_id res chain seq x y z
N ALA A 1 -19.79 -14.35 -18.24
CA ALA A 1 -18.72 -14.60 -19.22
C ALA A 1 -17.43 -14.96 -18.50
N LEU A 2 -16.79 -14.03 -17.77
CA LEU A 2 -15.55 -14.24 -17.00
C LEU A 2 -15.59 -15.46 -16.04
N ALA A 3 -16.70 -15.64 -15.32
CA ALA A 3 -16.86 -16.78 -14.39
C ALA A 3 -16.89 -18.16 -15.07
N ASN A 4 -17.34 -18.24 -16.33
CA ASN A 4 -17.35 -19.50 -17.08
C ASN A 4 -15.96 -19.81 -17.66
N GLU A 5 -15.23 -18.79 -18.13
CA GLU A 5 -13.86 -18.94 -18.63
C GLU A 5 -12.88 -19.37 -17.52
N LEU A 6 -13.04 -18.81 -16.30
CA LEU A 6 -12.25 -19.22 -15.13
C LEU A 6 -12.53 -20.68 -14.72
N ARG A 7 -13.75 -21.16 -14.92
CA ARG A 7 -14.14 -22.55 -14.63
C ARG A 7 -13.52 -23.52 -15.64
N GLU A 8 -13.55 -23.18 -16.92
CA GLU A 8 -12.97 -24.01 -17.98
C GLU A 8 -11.43 -24.07 -17.91
N ALA A 9 -10.77 -22.97 -17.57
CA ALA A 9 -9.32 -22.94 -17.35
C ALA A 9 -8.87 -23.82 -16.17
N ARG A 10 -9.72 -23.97 -15.14
CA ARG A 10 -9.50 -24.82 -13.97
C ARG A 10 -9.68 -26.32 -14.30
N GLU A 11 -10.62 -26.65 -15.18
CA GLU A 11 -10.92 -28.04 -15.57
C GLU A 11 -9.96 -28.58 -16.65
N GLY A 12 -9.33 -27.70 -17.45
CA GLY A 12 -8.48 -28.07 -18.60
C GLY A 12 -6.97 -28.27 -18.34
N GLY A 13 -6.47 -28.08 -17.12
CA GLY A 13 -5.08 -28.41 -16.74
C GLY A 13 -3.97 -27.61 -17.44
N SER A 14 -4.28 -26.57 -18.22
CA SER A 14 -3.30 -25.67 -18.82
C SER A 14 -3.68 -24.22 -18.57
N LEU A 15 -3.13 -23.63 -17.50
CA LEU A 15 -3.27 -22.22 -17.16
C LEU A 15 -2.37 -21.35 -18.05
N ARG A 16 -2.55 -21.40 -19.37
CA ARG A 16 -2.23 -20.25 -20.21
C ARG A 16 -3.46 -19.38 -20.23
N LEU A 17 -3.62 -18.54 -19.21
CA LEU A 17 -4.60 -17.46 -19.23
C LEU A 17 -4.43 -16.71 -20.56
N SER A 18 -5.49 -16.61 -21.36
CA SER A 18 -5.41 -15.85 -22.62
C SER A 18 -5.00 -14.41 -22.28
N ALA A 19 -4.26 -13.74 -23.17
CA ALA A 19 -3.86 -12.34 -22.96
C ALA A 19 -5.09 -11.41 -22.74
N GLU A 20 -6.25 -11.84 -23.20
CA GLU A 20 -7.54 -11.16 -23.07
C GLU A 20 -8.15 -11.34 -21.66
N LEU A 21 -8.06 -12.55 -21.10
CA LEU A 21 -8.45 -12.84 -19.71
C LEU A 21 -7.50 -12.15 -18.72
N HIS A 22 -6.20 -12.12 -19.03
CA HIS A 22 -5.20 -11.40 -18.22
C HIS A 22 -5.44 -9.88 -18.24
N ARG A 23 -5.74 -9.31 -19.42
CA ARG A 23 -6.13 -7.90 -19.57
C ARG A 23 -7.42 -7.59 -18.82
N SER A 24 -8.43 -8.45 -18.94
CA SER A 24 -9.70 -8.27 -18.23
C SER A 24 -9.52 -8.36 -16.71
N LEU A 25 -8.64 -9.22 -16.21
CA LEU A 25 -8.30 -9.29 -14.78
C LEU A 25 -7.54 -8.04 -14.31
N ILE A 26 -6.61 -7.51 -15.10
CA ILE A 26 -5.93 -6.22 -14.80
C ILE A 26 -6.95 -5.08 -14.75
N GLU A 27 -7.78 -4.95 -15.78
CA GLU A 27 -8.79 -3.89 -15.88
C GLU A 27 -9.78 -3.97 -14.71
N ASN A 28 -10.26 -5.19 -14.39
CA ASN A 28 -11.20 -5.38 -13.29
C ASN A 28 -10.55 -5.18 -11.92
N ALA A 29 -9.33 -5.68 -11.67
CA ALA A 29 -8.64 -5.49 -10.40
C ALA A 29 -8.26 -4.03 -10.17
N GLY A 30 -7.76 -3.34 -11.20
CA GLY A 30 -7.48 -1.91 -11.15
C GLY A 30 -8.75 -1.08 -10.90
N SER A 31 -9.86 -1.42 -11.56
CA SER A 31 -11.16 -0.78 -11.31
C SER A 31 -11.66 -1.03 -9.88
N VAL A 32 -11.50 -2.23 -9.33
CA VAL A 32 -11.91 -2.55 -7.95
C VAL A 32 -11.07 -1.77 -6.93
N ILE A 33 -9.75 -1.70 -7.10
CA ILE A 33 -8.86 -0.93 -6.21
C ILE A 33 -9.19 0.55 -6.28
N LYS A 34 -9.40 1.08 -7.50
CA LYS A 34 -9.79 2.48 -7.68
C LYS A 34 -11.14 2.77 -7.05
N ALA A 35 -12.14 1.91 -7.28
CA ALA A 35 -13.47 2.05 -6.70
C ALA A 35 -13.46 1.95 -5.17
N PHE A 36 -12.62 1.09 -4.61
CA PHE A 36 -12.41 1.00 -3.16
C PHE A 36 -11.88 2.33 -2.60
N ILE A 37 -10.80 2.87 -3.18
CA ILE A 37 -10.22 4.14 -2.74
C ILE A 37 -11.23 5.29 -2.91
N GLU A 38 -11.97 5.33 -4.02
CA GLU A 38 -13.01 6.34 -4.23
C GLU A 38 -14.16 6.21 -3.22
N ALA A 39 -14.57 5.00 -2.86
CA ALA A 39 -15.59 4.77 -1.85
C ALA A 39 -15.13 5.21 -0.44
N GLU A 40 -13.89 4.88 -0.06
CA GLU A 40 -13.33 5.35 1.22
C GLU A 40 -13.21 6.88 1.27
N LEU A 41 -12.84 7.52 0.16
CA LEU A 41 -12.81 8.99 0.06
C LEU A 41 -14.20 9.61 0.23
N ILE A 42 -15.24 8.98 -0.32
CA ILE A 42 -16.63 9.41 -0.13
C ILE A 42 -17.02 9.27 1.34
N LEU A 43 -16.74 8.12 1.97
CA LEU A 43 -17.05 7.88 3.39
C LEU A 43 -16.33 8.89 4.31
N ALA A 44 -15.05 9.15 4.06
CA ALA A 44 -14.28 10.14 4.81
C ALA A 44 -14.89 11.55 4.71
N SER A 45 -15.39 11.92 3.52
CA SER A 45 -16.05 13.22 3.32
C SER A 45 -17.39 13.34 4.05
N MET A 46 -18.18 12.26 4.14
CA MET A 46 -19.49 12.26 4.82
C MET A 46 -19.33 12.38 6.35
N VAL A 47 -18.30 11.77 6.93
CA VAL A 47 -18.02 11.87 8.38
C VAL A 47 -17.63 13.31 8.76
N GLY A 48 -16.92 14.02 7.88
CA GLY A 48 -16.56 15.43 8.07
C GLY A 48 -17.75 16.40 8.07
N GLU A 49 -18.85 16.08 7.39
CA GLU A 49 -20.07 16.90 7.33
C GLU A 49 -21.01 16.66 8.54
N SER A 50 -20.92 15.51 9.19
CA SER A 50 -21.80 15.11 10.31
C SER A 50 -21.42 15.65 11.70
N ARG A 51 -20.34 16.43 11.81
CA ARG A 51 -19.88 17.02 13.09
C ARG A 51 -20.29 18.48 13.31
N GLY A 52 -21.20 19.01 12.49
CA GLY A 52 -21.89 20.27 12.74
C GLY A 52 -23.37 20.03 13.03
N ASP A 53 -23.83 20.38 14.23
CA ASP A 53 -25.22 20.32 14.70
C ASP A 53 -25.85 18.93 14.94
N ALA A 54 -25.40 18.26 16.00
CA ALA A 54 -26.29 17.35 16.72
C ALA A 54 -25.91 17.30 18.21
N ASP A 55 -26.59 18.13 19.01
CA ASP A 55 -26.83 17.86 20.43
C ASP A 55 -27.62 16.55 20.48
N ILE A 56 -26.96 15.43 20.76
CA ILE A 56 -27.62 14.15 21.03
C ILE A 56 -27.11 13.67 22.39
N ASP A 57 -27.92 14.04 23.37
CA ASP A 57 -28.04 13.44 24.68
C ASP A 57 -28.75 12.08 24.48
N ASP A 58 -28.00 11.01 24.27
CA ASP A 58 -28.53 9.65 24.34
C ASP A 58 -27.54 8.75 25.09
N GLU A 59 -27.89 8.53 26.36
CA GLU A 59 -27.43 7.41 27.18
C GLU A 59 -27.86 6.08 26.52
N GLU A 60 -27.02 5.52 25.65
CA GLU A 60 -27.06 4.09 25.36
C GLU A 60 -25.76 3.43 25.84
N GLU A 61 -25.92 2.52 26.80
CA GLU A 61 -24.91 1.63 27.33
C GLU A 61 -24.36 0.76 26.18
N ILE A 62 -23.29 1.23 25.54
CA ILE A 62 -22.57 0.47 24.52
C ILE A 62 -21.90 -0.70 25.25
N VAL A 63 -22.47 -1.89 25.11
CA VAL A 63 -21.73 -3.13 25.31
C VAL A 63 -20.68 -3.17 24.21
N GLU A 64 -19.51 -2.61 24.48
CA GLU A 64 -18.31 -2.76 23.65
C GLU A 64 -17.94 -4.24 23.65
N GLU A 65 -18.51 -5.02 22.73
CA GLU A 65 -17.79 -6.18 22.21
C GLU A 65 -16.49 -5.62 21.63
N LEU A 66 -15.37 -5.95 22.29
CA LEU A 66 -14.02 -5.67 21.85
C LEU A 66 -13.81 -6.29 20.45
N GLU A 67 -14.20 -5.58 19.40
CA GLU A 67 -13.65 -5.82 18.07
C GLU A 67 -12.21 -5.29 18.12
N ASP A 68 -11.25 -6.22 18.23
CA ASP A 68 -9.81 -5.90 18.27
C ASP A 68 -9.30 -5.17 17.01
N VAL A 69 -10.14 -5.00 15.97
CA VAL A 69 -9.80 -4.39 14.68
C VAL A 69 -10.88 -3.38 14.27
N SER A 70 -10.47 -2.16 13.94
CA SER A 70 -11.41 -1.12 13.48
C SER A 70 -12.06 -1.47 12.12
N PRO A 71 -13.28 -0.99 11.82
CA PRO A 71 -13.93 -1.25 10.53
C PRO A 71 -13.12 -0.75 9.32
N GLU A 72 -12.40 0.36 9.45
CA GLU A 72 -11.50 0.89 8.41
C GLU A 72 -10.34 -0.08 8.15
N GLU A 73 -9.74 -0.61 9.22
CA GLU A 73 -8.65 -1.56 9.12
C GLU A 73 -9.08 -2.90 8.49
N ALA A 74 -10.25 -3.41 8.86
CA ALA A 74 -10.82 -4.61 8.22
C ALA A 74 -10.99 -4.41 6.70
N ARG A 75 -11.44 -3.23 6.27
CA ARG A 75 -11.60 -2.88 4.85
C ARG A 75 -10.25 -2.73 4.13
N LEU A 76 -9.27 -2.09 4.76
CA LEU A 76 -7.90 -1.98 4.24
C LEU A 76 -7.25 -3.36 4.06
N ASN A 77 -7.41 -4.26 5.04
CA ASN A 77 -6.92 -5.63 4.96
C ASN A 77 -7.60 -6.43 3.86
N ALA A 78 -8.92 -6.31 3.70
CA ALA A 78 -9.65 -6.94 2.60
C ALA A 78 -9.17 -6.45 1.23
N ALA A 79 -8.98 -5.13 1.05
CA ALA A 79 -8.44 -4.56 -0.17
C ALA A 79 -7.02 -5.07 -0.47
N ALA A 80 -6.16 -5.15 0.55
CA ALA A 80 -4.82 -5.70 0.42
C ALA A 80 -4.83 -7.17 -0.04
N VAL A 81 -5.71 -8.01 0.52
CA VAL A 81 -5.87 -9.41 0.11
C VAL A 81 -6.30 -9.50 -1.36
N VAL A 82 -7.22 -8.67 -1.82
CA VAL A 82 -7.62 -8.61 -3.24
C VAL A 82 -6.43 -8.27 -4.14
N VAL A 83 -5.61 -7.30 -3.75
CA VAL A 83 -4.38 -6.94 -4.49
C VAL A 83 -3.41 -8.12 -4.55
N ARG A 84 -3.23 -8.85 -3.44
CA ARG A 84 -2.34 -10.03 -3.38
C ARG A 84 -2.79 -11.11 -4.37
N PHE A 85 -4.08 -11.47 -4.35
CA PHE A 85 -4.64 -12.47 -5.28
C PHE A 85 -4.58 -12.04 -6.75
N ALA A 86 -4.70 -10.74 -7.02
CA ALA A 86 -4.64 -10.19 -8.37
C ALA A 86 -3.24 -9.69 -8.76
N ALA A 87 -2.20 -9.97 -7.97
CA ALA A 87 -0.85 -9.44 -8.21
C ALA A 87 -0.28 -9.87 -9.56
N THR A 88 -0.49 -11.14 -9.96
CA THR A 88 -0.11 -11.64 -11.28
C THR A 88 -0.89 -11.00 -12.42
N ALA A 89 -2.07 -10.43 -12.13
CA ALA A 89 -2.88 -9.66 -13.07
C ALA A 89 -2.63 -8.16 -12.89
N GLY A 90 -1.41 -7.74 -12.60
CA GLY A 90 -0.99 -6.32 -12.63
C GLY A 90 -1.59 -5.42 -11.54
N ALA A 91 -2.38 -5.94 -10.59
CA ALA A 91 -2.99 -5.15 -9.53
C ALA A 91 -1.94 -4.42 -8.67
N LEU A 92 -0.81 -5.10 -8.40
CA LEU A 92 0.29 -4.51 -7.63
C LEU A 92 1.02 -3.40 -8.41
N ASP A 93 1.20 -3.55 -9.73
CA ASP A 93 1.81 -2.52 -10.59
C ASP A 93 0.91 -1.29 -10.71
N PHE A 94 -0.40 -1.51 -10.85
CA PHE A 94 -1.41 -0.45 -10.80
C PHE A 94 -1.38 0.31 -9.48
N LEU A 95 -1.43 -0.39 -8.35
CA LEU A 95 -1.38 0.23 -7.03
C LEU A 95 -0.07 0.99 -6.78
N SER A 96 1.06 0.45 -7.27
CA SER A 96 2.36 1.12 -7.18
C SER A 96 2.37 2.45 -7.97
N THR A 97 1.76 2.46 -9.14
CA THR A 97 1.59 3.67 -9.98
C THR A 97 0.64 4.66 -9.31
N LEU A 98 -0.45 4.18 -8.73
CA LEU A 98 -1.42 5.01 -8.02
C LEU A 98 -0.79 5.67 -6.79
N VAL A 99 -0.02 4.93 -5.97
CA VAL A 99 0.73 5.51 -4.85
C VAL A 99 1.68 6.60 -5.32
N HIS A 100 2.41 6.36 -6.42
CA HIS A 100 3.29 7.37 -6.98
C HIS A 100 2.53 8.64 -7.40
N GLU A 101 1.43 8.48 -8.14
CA GLU A 101 0.58 9.59 -8.57
C GLU A 101 0.01 10.38 -7.37
N ARG A 102 -0.55 9.68 -6.37
CA ARG A 102 -1.14 10.31 -5.19
C ARG A 102 -0.11 11.02 -4.33
N ALA A 103 1.07 10.43 -4.12
CA ALA A 103 2.16 11.09 -3.40
C ALA A 103 2.63 12.35 -4.12
N SER A 104 2.77 12.31 -5.45
CA SER A 104 3.13 13.50 -6.24
C SER A 104 2.05 14.59 -6.20
N GLN A 105 0.77 14.23 -6.29
CA GLN A 105 -0.34 15.17 -6.16
C GLN A 105 -0.36 15.83 -4.78
N TYR A 106 -0.16 15.03 -3.72
CA TYR A 106 -0.11 15.50 -2.33
C TYR A 106 1.04 16.48 -2.07
N VAL A 107 2.26 16.18 -2.53
CA VAL A 107 3.39 17.13 -2.41
C VAL A 107 3.15 18.39 -3.22
N SER A 108 2.72 18.25 -4.48
CA SER A 108 2.46 19.40 -5.34
C SER A 108 1.39 20.32 -4.75
N ALA A 109 0.35 19.76 -4.14
CA ALA A 109 -0.69 20.51 -3.44
C ALA A 109 -0.12 21.34 -2.27
N GLY A 110 0.75 20.74 -1.44
CA GLY A 110 1.42 21.46 -0.34
C GLY A 110 2.39 22.54 -0.81
N GLU A 111 3.18 22.27 -1.86
CA GLU A 111 4.12 23.25 -2.44
C GLU A 111 3.40 24.51 -2.94
N HIS A 112 2.24 24.32 -3.59
CA HIS A 112 1.41 25.38 -4.16
C HIS A 112 0.42 25.99 -3.16
N ALA A 113 0.42 25.54 -1.90
CA ALA A 113 -0.48 26.01 -0.85
C ALA A 113 -1.95 26.07 -1.30
N VAL A 114 -2.44 24.97 -1.88
CA VAL A 114 -3.85 24.85 -2.27
C VAL A 114 -4.77 24.91 -1.06
N GLU A 115 -6.07 25.14 -1.29
CA GLU A 115 -7.08 25.19 -0.23
C GLU A 115 -7.05 23.95 0.68
N ASP A 116 -7.22 24.14 1.99
CA ASP A 116 -7.12 23.08 3.01
C ASP A 116 -8.02 21.86 2.69
N VAL A 117 -9.22 22.09 2.16
CA VAL A 117 -10.16 21.02 1.77
C VAL A 117 -9.58 20.16 0.64
N VAL A 118 -8.92 20.79 -0.32
CA VAL A 118 -8.27 20.10 -1.44
C VAL A 118 -7.04 19.34 -0.95
N MET A 119 -6.26 19.95 -0.05
CA MET A 119 -5.10 19.29 0.56
C MET A 119 -5.50 18.06 1.39
N ALA A 120 -6.55 18.17 2.20
CA ALA A 120 -7.10 17.06 2.98
C ALA A 120 -7.54 15.89 2.08
N ARG A 121 -8.18 16.18 0.94
CA ARG A 121 -8.57 15.15 -0.03
C ARG A 121 -7.38 14.44 -0.66
N PHE A 122 -6.31 15.17 -1.00
CA PHE A 122 -5.09 14.55 -1.52
C PHE A 122 -4.36 13.74 -0.45
N ALA A 123 -4.34 14.21 0.79
CA ALA A 123 -3.78 13.49 1.93
C ALA A 123 -4.51 12.17 2.18
N GLU A 124 -5.85 12.18 2.22
CA GLU A 124 -6.66 10.97 2.38
C GLU A 124 -6.46 9.98 1.21
N ALA A 125 -6.41 10.47 -0.03
CA ALA A 125 -6.16 9.61 -1.19
C ALA A 125 -4.77 8.95 -1.14
N CYS A 126 -3.76 9.70 -0.68
CA CYS A 126 -2.41 9.19 -0.44
C CYS A 126 -2.39 8.18 0.70
N TYR A 127 -3.07 8.47 1.82
CA TYR A 127 -3.21 7.62 2.99
C TYR A 127 -3.78 6.23 2.64
N PHE A 128 -4.94 6.17 1.98
CA PHE A 128 -5.56 4.89 1.62
C PHE A 128 -4.67 4.10 0.64
N SER A 129 -4.08 4.77 -0.36
CA SER A 129 -3.22 4.10 -1.35
C SER A 129 -1.97 3.51 -0.69
N LEU A 130 -1.31 4.24 0.21
CA LEU A 130 -0.15 3.77 0.97
C LEU A 130 -0.49 2.62 1.90
N SER A 131 -1.61 2.75 2.63
CA SER A 131 -2.07 1.74 3.58
C SER A 131 -2.37 0.41 2.90
N VAL A 132 -3.08 0.45 1.75
CA VAL A 132 -3.36 -0.74 0.95
C VAL A 132 -2.06 -1.32 0.38
N LEU A 133 -1.12 -0.51 -0.10
CA LEU A 133 0.14 -1.01 -0.66
C LEU A 133 1.02 -1.69 0.40
N GLY A 134 1.20 -1.04 1.55
CA GLY A 134 1.98 -1.58 2.66
C GLY A 134 1.42 -2.92 3.14
N ARG A 135 0.10 -2.99 3.35
CA ARG A 135 -0.61 -4.22 3.70
C ARG A 135 -0.55 -5.25 2.57
N ALA A 136 -0.67 -4.86 1.31
CA ALA A 136 -0.59 -5.83 0.20
C ALA A 136 0.79 -6.51 0.16
N LEU A 137 1.86 -5.75 0.40
CA LEU A 137 3.22 -6.27 0.34
C LEU A 137 3.62 -7.14 1.53
N ALA A 138 3.16 -6.84 2.74
CA ALA A 138 3.58 -7.55 3.95
C ALA A 138 2.49 -7.53 5.04
N ASP A 139 2.44 -8.63 5.81
CA ASP A 139 1.52 -8.76 6.95
C ASP A 139 1.95 -7.89 8.15
N ALA A 140 1.01 -7.68 9.08
CA ALA A 140 1.30 -7.03 10.35
C ALA A 140 2.14 -7.98 11.21
N SER A 141 3.19 -7.50 11.85
CA SER A 141 4.04 -8.32 12.72
C SER A 141 3.70 -8.17 14.20
N GLU A 142 2.45 -7.86 14.53
CA GLU A 142 2.09 -7.37 15.87
C GLU A 142 2.35 -8.42 16.97
N ASP A 143 2.18 -9.71 16.65
CA ASP A 143 2.62 -10.83 17.51
C ASP A 143 3.23 -12.01 16.72
N GLU A 144 3.29 -11.88 15.39
CA GLU A 144 3.69 -12.94 14.48
C GLU A 144 4.98 -12.60 13.72
N MET A 145 5.62 -13.66 13.22
CA MET A 145 6.85 -13.58 12.45
C MET A 145 6.62 -12.83 11.12
N PRO A 146 7.35 -11.73 10.83
CA PRO A 146 7.26 -11.08 9.53
C PRO A 146 7.57 -12.09 8.41
N CYS A 147 6.60 -12.30 7.54
CA CYS A 147 6.71 -13.25 6.45
C CYS A 147 6.16 -12.67 5.14
N VAL A 148 6.63 -13.25 4.03
CA VAL A 148 6.07 -12.94 2.72
C VAL A 148 4.66 -13.52 2.68
N PRO A 149 3.63 -12.73 2.31
CA PRO A 149 2.26 -13.20 2.21
C PRO A 149 2.14 -14.49 1.40
N VAL A 150 1.28 -15.41 1.85
CA VAL A 150 1.18 -16.77 1.30
C VAL A 150 0.81 -16.77 -0.19
N GLU A 151 0.05 -15.77 -0.63
CA GLU A 151 -0.36 -15.56 -2.02
C GLU A 151 0.83 -15.28 -2.94
N PHE A 152 1.94 -14.78 -2.41
CA PHE A 152 3.16 -14.53 -3.17
C PHE A 152 4.11 -15.73 -3.19
N LEU A 153 3.95 -16.69 -2.26
CA LEU A 153 4.79 -17.89 -2.23
C LEU A 153 4.55 -18.80 -3.45
N SER A 154 3.38 -18.74 -4.08
CA SER A 154 3.16 -19.43 -5.37
C SER A 154 3.97 -18.79 -6.51
N LEU A 155 4.33 -17.52 -6.40
CA LEU A 155 5.08 -16.78 -7.43
C LEU A 155 6.59 -17.09 -7.39
N THR A 156 7.08 -17.62 -6.27
CA THR A 156 8.51 -17.95 -6.07
C THR A 156 8.85 -19.39 -6.47
N ASN A 157 7.85 -20.29 -6.54
CA ASN A 157 8.05 -21.73 -6.69
C ASN A 157 7.85 -22.29 -8.11
N ASP A 158 7.42 -21.48 -9.09
CA ASP A 158 7.18 -21.94 -10.46
C ASP A 158 8.48 -22.04 -11.29
N ALA A 159 9.11 -23.22 -11.22
CA ALA A 159 10.34 -23.57 -11.93
C ALA A 159 10.24 -23.56 -13.48
N SER A 160 9.06 -23.35 -14.08
CA SER A 160 8.85 -23.37 -15.53
C SER A 160 8.84 -22.00 -16.22
N GLY A 161 9.07 -20.89 -15.49
CA GLY A 161 8.83 -19.54 -16.03
C GLY A 161 9.85 -18.48 -15.63
N ALA A 162 11.12 -18.60 -16.04
CA ALA A 162 12.12 -17.54 -15.83
C ALA A 162 11.67 -16.16 -16.37
N HIS A 163 10.85 -16.13 -17.42
CA HIS A 163 10.24 -14.90 -17.95
C HIS A 163 9.17 -14.28 -17.03
N ASN A 164 8.49 -15.10 -16.21
CA ASN A 164 7.47 -14.62 -15.27
C ASN A 164 8.10 -14.09 -13.97
N LEU A 165 9.23 -14.65 -13.55
CA LEU A 165 9.95 -14.20 -12.37
C LEU A 165 10.53 -12.79 -12.53
N ALA A 166 11.16 -12.47 -13.67
CA ALA A 166 11.71 -11.14 -13.92
C ALA A 166 10.62 -10.04 -13.95
N ALA A 167 9.46 -10.36 -14.54
CA ALA A 167 8.30 -9.46 -14.53
C ALA A 167 7.74 -9.27 -13.11
N THR A 168 7.64 -10.36 -12.34
CA THR A 168 7.23 -10.32 -10.93
C THR A 168 8.20 -9.46 -10.11
N GLN A 169 9.51 -9.70 -10.24
CA GLN A 169 10.54 -8.90 -9.57
C GLN A 169 10.45 -7.42 -9.92
N LEU A 170 10.21 -7.08 -11.18
CA LEU A 170 10.01 -5.71 -11.60
C LEU A 170 8.82 -5.07 -10.89
N THR A 171 7.69 -5.77 -10.79
CA THR A 171 6.49 -5.28 -10.09
C THR A 171 6.74 -5.06 -8.60
N PHE A 172 7.39 -6.00 -7.91
CA PHE A 172 7.74 -5.84 -6.50
C PHE A 172 8.75 -4.72 -6.27
N ASN A 173 9.78 -4.62 -7.12
CA ASN A 173 10.76 -3.53 -7.04
C ASN A 173 10.08 -2.16 -7.22
N ARG A 174 9.15 -2.03 -8.19
CA ARG A 174 8.37 -0.80 -8.39
C ARG A 174 7.52 -0.46 -7.17
N ALA A 175 6.88 -1.45 -6.55
CA ALA A 175 6.09 -1.26 -5.33
C ALA A 175 6.94 -0.71 -4.18
N LEU A 176 8.12 -1.28 -3.96
CA LEU A 176 9.07 -0.80 -2.96
C LEU A 176 9.59 0.61 -3.29
N GLU A 177 9.98 0.85 -4.54
CA GLU A 177 10.41 2.17 -5.00
C GLU A 177 9.32 3.23 -4.81
N SER A 178 8.06 2.90 -5.06
CA SER A 178 6.93 3.81 -4.85
C SER A 178 6.78 4.20 -3.38
N LEU A 179 6.97 3.27 -2.43
CA LEU A 179 6.98 3.60 -1.00
C LEU A 179 8.16 4.49 -0.61
N LEU A 180 9.36 4.22 -1.14
CA LEU A 180 10.53 5.07 -0.88
C LEU A 180 10.35 6.48 -1.44
N ARG A 181 9.84 6.61 -2.67
CA ARG A 181 9.54 7.91 -3.27
C ARG A 181 8.45 8.66 -2.51
N ALA A 182 7.40 7.96 -2.06
CA ALA A 182 6.36 8.55 -1.21
C ALA A 182 6.95 9.04 0.12
N SER A 183 7.96 8.33 0.65
CA SER A 183 8.70 8.77 1.83
C SER A 183 9.52 10.03 1.59
N ASP A 184 10.18 10.16 0.43
CA ASP A 184 10.93 11.37 0.08
C ASP A 184 9.99 12.56 -0.10
N ALA A 185 8.85 12.32 -0.73
CA ALA A 185 7.74 13.26 -0.86
C ALA A 185 7.24 13.77 0.50
N ASP A 186 6.95 12.87 1.45
CA ASP A 186 6.50 13.24 2.79
C ASP A 186 7.56 14.03 3.57
N SER A 187 8.84 13.63 3.46
CA SER A 187 9.96 14.36 4.06
C SER A 187 10.12 15.77 3.49
N ALA A 188 9.87 15.97 2.19
CA ALA A 188 9.91 17.29 1.57
C ALA A 188 8.80 18.21 2.09
N LEU A 189 7.58 17.69 2.29
CA LEU A 189 6.48 18.45 2.89
C LEU A 189 6.75 18.81 4.35
N LEU A 190 7.31 17.89 5.15
CA LEU A 190 7.68 18.18 6.54
C LEU A 190 8.74 19.29 6.65
N ARG A 191 9.71 19.33 5.72
CA ARG A 191 10.67 20.44 5.63
C ARG A 191 9.99 21.73 5.24
N LEU A 192 9.05 21.69 4.29
CA LEU A 192 8.27 22.85 3.88
C LEU A 192 7.44 23.42 5.04
N ASP A 193 6.85 22.56 5.87
CA ASP A 193 6.14 22.94 7.09
C ASP A 193 7.06 23.67 8.07
N ALA A 194 8.26 23.14 8.30
CA ALA A 194 9.27 23.77 9.14
C ALA A 194 9.73 25.14 8.61
N GLU A 195 9.88 25.27 7.29
CA GLU A 195 10.30 26.53 6.64
C GLU A 195 9.20 27.60 6.63
N ARG A 196 7.94 27.19 6.41
CA ARG A 196 6.81 28.11 6.22
C ARG A 196 5.98 28.35 7.48
N GLY A 197 6.18 27.55 8.54
CA GLY A 197 5.35 27.60 9.75
C GLY A 197 3.89 27.17 9.49
N SER A 198 3.69 26.28 8.52
CA SER A 198 2.40 25.76 8.10
C SER A 198 2.25 24.27 8.49
N HIS A 199 1.06 23.72 8.28
CA HIS A 199 0.73 22.31 8.55
C HIS A 199 0.21 21.63 7.28
N PHE A 200 1.03 21.55 6.23
CA PHE A 200 0.71 20.87 4.98
C PHE A 200 0.86 19.35 5.14
N ALA A 201 1.82 18.87 5.92
CA ALA A 201 2.02 17.44 6.13
C ALA A 201 0.92 16.86 7.05
N SER A 202 0.17 15.88 6.52
CA SER A 202 -0.82 15.10 7.24
C SER A 202 -0.16 14.00 8.09
N PRO A 203 -0.37 14.00 9.41
CA PRO A 203 0.12 12.92 10.28
C PRO A 203 -0.40 11.54 9.89
N ARG A 204 -1.61 11.44 9.27
CA ARG A 204 -2.15 10.16 8.78
C ARG A 204 -1.28 9.58 7.68
N VAL A 205 -0.84 10.41 6.73
CA VAL A 205 0.03 9.99 5.62
C VAL A 205 1.38 9.50 6.16
N SER A 206 2.02 10.29 7.03
CA SER A 206 3.30 9.89 7.64
C SER A 206 3.18 8.59 8.45
N THR A 207 2.06 8.39 9.16
CA THR A 207 1.80 7.16 9.93
C THR A 207 1.58 5.95 9.01
N ALA A 208 0.76 6.07 7.96
CA ALA A 208 0.55 4.99 6.99
C ALA A 208 1.84 4.61 6.27
N LEU A 209 2.65 5.61 5.93
CA LEU A 209 3.95 5.39 5.32
C LEU A 209 4.92 4.68 6.28
N ALA A 210 4.98 5.11 7.54
CA ALA A 210 5.81 4.47 8.55
C ALA A 210 5.41 3.00 8.76
N ASP A 211 4.11 2.73 8.91
CA ASP A 211 3.55 1.37 9.01
C ASP A 211 3.93 0.51 7.77
N ALA A 212 3.70 1.03 6.57
CA ALA A 212 4.04 0.35 5.32
C ALA A 212 5.55 0.03 5.23
N LEU A 213 6.41 0.99 5.55
CA LEU A 213 7.86 0.82 5.53
C LEU A 213 8.33 -0.18 6.60
N CYS A 214 7.75 -0.16 7.80
CA CYS A 214 8.07 -1.12 8.86
C CYS A 214 7.75 -2.56 8.44
N ARG A 215 6.55 -2.81 7.91
CA ARG A 215 6.12 -4.13 7.41
C ARG A 215 7.06 -4.65 6.33
N VAL A 216 7.35 -3.78 5.35
CA VAL A 216 8.24 -4.09 4.23
C VAL A 216 9.68 -4.32 4.71
N ALA A 217 10.16 -3.52 5.67
CA ALA A 217 11.51 -3.65 6.19
C ALA A 217 11.72 -5.01 6.87
N GLY A 218 10.78 -5.45 7.72
CA GLY A 218 10.86 -6.75 8.38
C GLY A 218 10.78 -7.94 7.42
N THR A 219 10.04 -7.78 6.31
CA THR A 219 9.78 -8.88 5.37
C THR A 219 10.82 -8.98 4.25
N TYR A 220 11.20 -7.85 3.64
CA TYR A 220 12.02 -7.82 2.43
C TYR A 220 13.41 -7.23 2.64
N LEU A 221 13.55 -6.24 3.53
CA LEU A 221 14.81 -5.52 3.68
C LEU A 221 15.71 -6.13 4.72
N LEU A 222 15.19 -6.62 5.83
CA LEU A 222 15.94 -7.21 6.93
C LEU A 222 15.29 -8.53 7.38
N PRO A 223 15.09 -9.51 6.47
CA PRO A 223 14.50 -10.78 6.85
C PRO A 223 15.43 -11.51 7.82
N ILE A 224 14.94 -11.80 9.02
CA ILE A 224 15.70 -12.47 10.08
C ILE A 224 15.66 -14.00 9.90
N TYR A 225 14.62 -14.52 9.23
CA TYR A 225 14.35 -15.94 9.09
C TYR A 225 14.71 -16.44 7.69
N GLU A 226 15.33 -17.63 7.63
CA GLU A 226 15.85 -18.18 6.38
C GLU A 226 14.76 -18.44 5.32
N SER A 227 13.57 -18.89 5.76
CA SER A 227 12.42 -19.11 4.86
C SER A 227 11.92 -17.81 4.24
N THR A 228 11.74 -16.77 5.05
CA THR A 228 11.36 -15.42 4.59
C THR A 228 12.45 -14.84 3.69
N GLN A 229 13.73 -15.00 4.05
CA GLN A 229 14.86 -14.53 3.25
C GLN A 229 14.88 -15.15 1.85
N ARG A 230 14.67 -16.48 1.75
CA ARG A 230 14.60 -17.15 0.45
C ARG A 230 13.45 -16.61 -0.40
N ALA A 231 12.24 -16.54 0.14
CA ALA A 231 11.08 -16.02 -0.59
C ALA A 231 11.26 -14.55 -1.01
N ALA A 232 11.72 -13.70 -0.09
CA ALA A 232 11.99 -12.29 -0.36
C ALA A 232 13.03 -12.09 -1.47
N SER A 233 14.13 -12.88 -1.45
CA SER A 233 15.18 -12.82 -2.48
C SER A 233 14.70 -13.24 -3.87
N SER A 234 13.63 -14.03 -3.95
CA SER A 234 13.00 -14.37 -5.23
C SER A 234 12.12 -13.24 -5.75
N LEU A 235 11.45 -12.49 -4.86
CA LEU A 235 10.49 -11.44 -5.23
C LEU A 235 11.15 -10.07 -5.44
N VAL A 236 12.24 -9.77 -4.75
CA VAL A 236 12.87 -8.45 -4.76
C VAL A 236 14.33 -8.57 -5.16
N SER A 237 14.79 -7.67 -6.02
CA SER A 237 16.19 -7.65 -6.44
C SER A 237 17.12 -7.18 -5.31
N GLU A 238 18.32 -7.74 -5.25
CA GLU A 238 19.36 -7.30 -4.30
C GLU A 238 19.67 -5.81 -4.44
N SER A 239 19.70 -5.29 -5.68
CA SER A 239 19.90 -3.85 -5.94
C SER A 239 18.82 -2.97 -5.29
N THR A 240 17.55 -3.38 -5.36
CA THR A 240 16.45 -2.63 -4.74
C THR A 240 16.53 -2.69 -3.22
N VAL A 241 16.88 -3.84 -2.64
CA VAL A 241 17.09 -3.98 -1.19
C VAL A 241 18.21 -3.07 -0.71
N LEU A 242 19.35 -3.05 -1.41
CA LEU A 242 20.48 -2.19 -1.06
C LEU A 242 20.14 -0.71 -1.17
N LEU A 243 19.42 -0.31 -2.23
CA LEU A 243 18.93 1.06 -2.39
C LEU A 243 18.01 1.45 -1.23
N ALA A 244 17.01 0.62 -0.92
CA ALA A 244 16.06 0.86 0.16
C ALA A 244 16.76 1.00 1.52
N ARG A 245 17.69 0.09 1.84
CA ARG A 245 18.50 0.16 3.07
C ARG A 245 19.31 1.46 3.12
N SER A 246 19.95 1.85 2.02
CA SER A 246 20.72 3.09 1.94
C SER A 246 19.84 4.32 2.21
N VAL A 247 18.66 4.40 1.59
CA VAL A 247 17.69 5.48 1.82
C VAL A 247 17.24 5.52 3.28
N CYS A 248 16.87 4.38 3.86
CA CYS A 248 16.48 4.30 5.27
C CYS A 248 17.59 4.76 6.23
N ILE A 249 18.84 4.36 5.97
CA ILE A 249 20.00 4.79 6.76
C ILE A 249 20.20 6.31 6.61
N GLY A 250 20.12 6.84 5.38
CA GLY A 250 20.23 8.28 5.13
C GLY A 250 19.19 9.08 5.94
N LYS A 251 17.93 8.65 5.92
CA LYS A 251 16.85 9.30 6.70
C LYS A 251 17.04 9.19 8.20
N ALA A 252 17.52 8.05 8.69
CA ALA A 252 17.82 7.88 10.10
C ALA A 252 18.94 8.83 10.55
N ILE A 253 19.96 9.05 9.71
CA ILE A 253 21.04 10.01 9.97
C ILE A 253 20.49 11.44 9.96
N ASP A 254 19.73 11.84 8.93
CA ASP A 254 19.13 13.18 8.85
C ASP A 254 18.31 13.50 10.10
N ASN A 255 17.44 12.57 10.54
CA ASN A 255 16.64 12.72 11.76
C ASN A 255 17.48 12.84 13.04
N LEU A 256 18.64 12.18 13.11
CA LEU A 256 19.55 12.31 14.25
C LEU A 256 20.26 13.66 14.26
N LEU A 257 20.61 14.17 13.07
CA LEU A 257 21.29 15.46 12.91
C LEU A 257 20.33 16.63 13.19
N ASP A 258 19.09 16.56 12.75
CA ASP A 258 18.07 17.62 12.95
C ASP A 258 17.61 17.75 14.41
N ARG A 259 17.82 16.72 15.24
CA ARG A 259 17.51 16.70 16.68
C ARG A 259 18.71 17.10 17.57
N GLY A 260 19.86 17.43 16.98
CA GLY A 260 21.12 17.76 17.65
C GLY A 260 21.19 19.17 18.21
#